data_AF-A0AAV4QVT2-F1
#
_entry.id   AF-A0AAV4QVT2-F1
#
_cell.length_a   1.000
_cell.length_b   1.000
_cell.length_c   1.000
_cell.angle_alpha   90.00
_cell.angle_beta   90.00
_cell.angle_gamma   90.00
#
_symmetry.space_group_name_H-M   'P 1'
#
loop_
_entity.id
_entity.type
_entity.pdbx_description
1 polymer ?
#
loop_
_entity_poly.entity_id
_entity_poly.type
_entity_poly.pdbx_seq_one_letter_code
_entity_poly.pdbx_strand_id
1 'polypeptide(L)'
;MLIFVRKKHILKMVFLKNFPAPTEGIHHIEPETRVYFDKECLGKGTVHISENVLCWISSTGSGFSIEYRSITVHAVSIDKANFPEPCIFLMTDGKI
;
A
#
# COMPACT_ATOMS: atom_id res chain seq x y z
N MET A 1 0.49 -7.62 9.35
CA MET A 1 0.96 -6.21 9.34
C MET A 1 -0.17 -5.25 8.92
N LEU A 2 -0.02 -3.94 9.11
CA LEU A 2 -1.00 -2.91 8.71
C LEU A 2 -0.29 -1.79 7.95
N ILE A 3 -0.83 -1.37 6.80
CA ILE A 3 -0.32 -0.24 6.01
C ILE A 3 -1.40 0.84 5.91
N PHE A 4 -1.01 2.08 6.23
CA PHE A 4 -1.82 3.27 6.09
C PHE A 4 -1.23 4.16 4.98
N VAL A 5 -1.95 4.30 3.87
CA VAL A 5 -1.54 5.09 2.71
C VAL A 5 -2.35 6.37 2.65
N ARG A 6 -1.69 7.51 2.52
CA ARG A 6 -2.32 8.83 2.35
C ARG A 6 -1.80 9.51 1.08
N LYS A 7 -2.67 10.22 0.38
CA LYS A 7 -2.26 11.05 -0.78
C LYS A 7 -2.00 12.50 -0.39
N LYS A 8 -0.98 13.09 -1.04
CA LYS A 8 -0.60 14.50 -0.87
C LYS A 8 -1.48 15.47 -1.68
N HIS A 9 -2.04 15.03 -2.82
CA HIS A 9 -2.91 15.82 -3.72
C HIS A 9 -4.15 15.03 -4.19
N ILE A 10 -5.23 15.74 -4.58
CA ILE A 10 -6.57 15.19 -4.93
C ILE A 10 -6.55 14.50 -6.32
N LEU A 11 -5.92 13.33 -6.43
CA LEU A 11 -6.03 12.46 -7.60
C LEU A 11 -6.60 11.10 -7.18
N LYS A 12 -7.63 10.62 -7.89
CA LYS A 12 -8.27 9.31 -7.65
C LYS A 12 -7.23 8.19 -7.67
N MET A 13 -7.30 7.31 -6.68
CA MET A 13 -6.59 6.02 -6.72
C MET A 13 -7.24 5.12 -7.76
N VAL A 14 -6.46 4.50 -8.63
CA VAL A 14 -6.96 3.51 -9.58
C VAL A 14 -6.74 2.12 -8.99
N PHE A 15 -7.83 1.52 -8.50
CA PHE A 15 -7.81 0.15 -8.01
C PHE A 15 -7.99 -0.80 -9.19
N LEU A 16 -6.99 -1.64 -9.46
CA LEU A 16 -7.01 -2.56 -10.61
C LEU A 16 -7.57 -3.92 -10.18
N LYS A 17 -8.50 -4.44 -10.97
CA LYS A 17 -8.95 -5.83 -10.87
C LYS A 17 -7.98 -6.74 -11.63
N ASN A 18 -7.77 -7.96 -11.12
CA ASN A 18 -6.84 -8.95 -11.68
C ASN A 18 -5.39 -8.46 -11.74
N PHE A 19 -4.91 -7.87 -10.65
CA PHE A 19 -3.55 -7.35 -10.56
C PHE A 19 -2.55 -8.51 -10.38
N PRO A 20 -1.64 -8.76 -11.35
CA PRO A 20 -0.69 -9.85 -11.23
C PRO A 20 0.38 -9.53 -10.18
N ALA A 21 0.71 -10.51 -9.35
CA ALA A 21 1.83 -10.39 -8.43
C ALA A 21 3.15 -10.29 -9.21
N PRO A 22 4.08 -9.42 -8.80
CA PRO A 22 5.42 -9.45 -9.34
C PRO A 22 6.07 -10.82 -9.05
N THR A 23 6.78 -11.38 -10.03
CA THR A 23 7.39 -12.72 -9.97
C THR A 23 8.90 -12.68 -9.81
N GLU A 24 9.52 -11.51 -9.99
CA GLU A 24 10.97 -11.30 -9.98
C GLU A 24 11.34 -10.11 -9.10
N GLY A 25 12.60 -10.07 -8.65
CA GLY A 25 13.13 -8.98 -7.83
C GLY A 25 12.37 -8.81 -6.50
N ILE A 26 11.77 -9.87 -5.97
CA ILE A 26 11.03 -9.81 -4.69
C ILE A 26 12.01 -9.82 -3.52
N HIS A 27 11.96 -8.78 -2.70
CA HIS A 27 12.73 -8.69 -1.46
C HIS A 27 11.94 -9.18 -0.25
N HIS A 28 10.64 -8.89 -0.20
CA HIS A 28 9.80 -9.27 0.93
C HIS A 28 8.36 -9.54 0.48
N ILE A 29 7.73 -10.53 1.12
CA ILE A 29 6.32 -10.85 0.97
C ILE A 29 5.71 -10.84 2.36
N GLU A 30 4.73 -9.95 2.59
CA GLU A 30 3.98 -9.91 3.84
C GLU A 30 2.52 -10.32 3.60
N PRO A 31 2.15 -11.56 3.93
CA PRO A 31 0.76 -11.99 3.85
C PRO A 31 -0.10 -11.32 4.92
N GLU A 32 -1.42 -11.48 4.81
CA GLU A 32 -2.37 -11.11 5.86
C GLU A 32 -2.30 -9.63 6.28
N THR A 33 -1.92 -8.77 5.35
CA THR A 33 -1.75 -7.33 5.56
C THR A 33 -3.00 -6.56 5.18
N ARG A 34 -3.48 -5.72 6.10
CA ARG A 34 -4.57 -4.78 5.81
C ARG A 34 -4.01 -3.48 5.26
N VAL A 35 -4.68 -2.96 4.23
CA VAL A 35 -4.37 -1.62 3.69
C VAL A 35 -5.54 -0.69 3.91
N TYR A 36 -5.20 0.50 4.41
CA TYR A 36 -6.09 1.63 4.45
C TYR A 36 -5.58 2.69 3.49
N PHE A 37 -6.49 3.26 2.71
CA PHE A 37 -6.22 4.38 1.83
C PHE A 37 -7.06 5.57 2.29
N ASP A 38 -6.40 6.62 2.78
CA ASP A 38 -6.99 7.78 3.47
C ASP A 38 -7.88 7.43 4.68
N LYS A 39 -9.13 7.04 4.46
CA LYS A 39 -10.05 6.56 5.52
C LYS A 39 -10.75 5.26 5.14
N GLU A 40 -10.52 4.76 3.92
CA GLU A 40 -11.16 3.58 3.39
C GLU A 40 -10.29 2.34 3.65
N CYS A 41 -10.90 1.29 4.19
CA CYS A 41 -10.24 0.00 4.34
C CYS A 41 -10.40 -0.79 3.03
N LEU A 42 -9.31 -1.08 2.33
CA LEU A 42 -9.32 -1.87 1.10
C LEU A 42 -9.40 -3.37 1.38
N GLY A 43 -9.27 -3.78 2.64
CA GLY A 43 -9.36 -5.15 3.09
C GLY A 43 -8.00 -5.78 3.41
N LYS A 44 -7.97 -7.12 3.43
CA LYS A 44 -6.79 -7.93 3.75
C LYS A 44 -6.22 -8.57 2.49
N GLY A 45 -4.90 -8.63 2.40
CA GLY A 45 -4.19 -9.12 1.23
C GLY A 45 -2.70 -9.33 1.50
N THR A 46 -1.92 -9.48 0.45
CA THR A 46 -0.48 -9.71 0.52
C THR A 46 0.28 -8.52 -0.05
N VAL A 47 1.22 -8.00 0.72
CA VAL A 47 2.16 -6.97 0.25
C VAL A 47 3.37 -7.67 -0.37
N HIS A 48 3.79 -7.21 -1.53
CA HIS A 48 5.02 -7.60 -2.19
C HIS A 48 5.90 -6.35 -2.30
N ILE A 49 7.09 -6.43 -1.73
CA ILE A 49 8.12 -5.40 -1.84
C ILE A 49 9.13 -5.94 -2.85
N SER A 50 9.12 -5.41 -4.07
CA SER A 50 10.09 -5.75 -5.11
C SER A 50 11.15 -4.67 -5.25
N GLU A 51 12.11 -4.85 -6.16
CA GLU A 51 13.14 -3.85 -6.47
C GLU A 51 12.55 -2.51 -6.95
N ASN A 52 11.44 -2.56 -7.68
CA ASN A 52 10.91 -1.39 -8.39
C ASN A 52 9.62 -0.84 -7.79
N VAL A 53 8.82 -1.70 -7.15
CA VAL A 53 7.47 -1.36 -6.71
C VAL A 53 7.11 -2.00 -5.37
N LEU A 54 6.26 -1.31 -4.63
CA LEU A 54 5.45 -1.89 -3.57
C LEU A 54 4.07 -2.22 -4.12
N CYS A 55 3.70 -3.50 -4.09
CA CYS A 55 2.39 -3.96 -4.53
C CYS A 55 1.59 -4.49 -3.33
N TRP A 56 0.28 -4.28 -3.35
CA TRP A 56 -0.63 -5.00 -2.47
C TRP A 56 -1.75 -5.62 -3.27
N ILE A 57 -2.04 -6.89 -2.98
CA ILE A 57 -3.03 -7.70 -3.70
C ILE A 57 -3.98 -8.30 -2.68
N SER A 58 -5.27 -7.98 -2.79
CA SER A 58 -6.34 -8.53 -1.97
C SER A 58 -6.51 -10.03 -2.24
N SER A 59 -7.19 -10.72 -1.32
CA SER A 59 -7.63 -12.11 -1.53
C SER A 59 -8.56 -12.29 -2.75
N THR A 60 -9.16 -11.22 -3.25
CA THR A 60 -10.01 -11.21 -4.45
C THR A 60 -9.24 -10.91 -5.74
N GLY A 61 -7.90 -10.83 -5.69
CA GLY A 61 -7.04 -10.57 -6.85
C GLY A 61 -7.08 -9.13 -7.35
N SER A 62 -7.66 -8.21 -6.58
CA SER A 62 -7.62 -6.78 -6.88
C SER A 62 -6.49 -6.13 -6.09
N GLY A 63 -5.94 -5.02 -6.57
CA GLY A 63 -4.77 -4.46 -5.91
C GLY A 63 -4.29 -3.14 -6.49
N PHE A 64 -3.13 -2.73 -6.01
CA PHE A 64 -2.41 -1.55 -6.49
C PHE A 64 -0.91 -1.79 -6.46
N SER A 65 -0.19 -0.97 -7.21
CA SER A 65 1.27 -0.89 -7.23
C SER A 65 1.70 0.56 -7.09
N ILE A 66 2.76 0.77 -6.32
CA ILE A 66 3.33 2.08 -6.03
C ILE A 66 4.81 1.99 -6.38
N GLU A 67 5.24 2.78 -7.37
CA GLU A 67 6.68 2.97 -7.62
C GLU A 67 7.31 3.71 -6.44
N TYR A 68 8.49 3.28 -5.99
CA TYR A 68 9.15 3.90 -4.84
C TYR A 68 9.37 5.41 -5.00
N ARG A 69 9.62 5.88 -6.22
CA ARG A 69 9.79 7.30 -6.52
C ARG A 69 8.52 8.13 -6.23
N SER A 70 7.35 7.50 -6.24
CA SER A 70 6.07 8.14 -5.89
C SER A 70 5.80 8.13 -4.38
N ILE A 71 6.58 7.39 -3.58
CA ILE A 71 6.49 7.42 -2.11
C ILE A 71 7.32 8.60 -1.60
N THR A 72 6.63 9.62 -1.10
CA THR A 72 7.27 10.81 -0.51
C THR A 72 7.69 10.63 0.94
N VAL A 73 6.94 9.83 1.71
CA VAL A 73 7.27 9.49 3.09
C VAL A 73 6.91 8.03 3.33
N HIS A 74 7.80 7.32 4.02
CA HIS A 74 7.51 6.02 4.62
C HIS A 74 7.97 6.05 6.08
N ALA A 75 7.15 5.53 7.00
CA ALA A 75 7.46 5.52 8.42
C ALA A 75 6.74 4.39 9.14
N VAL A 76 7.29 3.95 10.28
CA VAL A 76 6.50 3.23 11.28
C VAL A 76 5.77 4.29 12.12
N SER A 77 4.45 4.30 12.07
CA SER A 77 3.62 5.24 12.81
C SER A 77 2.94 4.56 13.97
N ILE A 78 3.01 5.19 15.14
CA ILE A 78 2.24 4.88 16.34
C ILE A 78 1.28 6.03 16.71
N ASP A 79 1.13 6.99 15.81
CA ASP A 79 0.33 8.19 16.05
C ASP A 79 -1.17 7.88 15.97
N LYS A 80 -1.75 7.70 17.16
CA LYS A 80 -3.17 7.40 17.36
C LYS A 80 -4.11 8.52 16.91
N ALA A 81 -3.63 9.75 16.73
CA ALA A 81 -4.44 10.84 16.21
C ALA A 81 -4.74 10.66 14.71
N ASN A 82 -3.82 10.03 13.97
CA ASN A 82 -3.97 9.78 12.54
C ASN A 82 -4.48 8.37 12.23
N PHE A 83 -4.04 7.34 12.97
CA PHE A 83 -4.56 5.98 12.82
C PHE A 83 -4.56 5.23 14.18
N PRO A 84 -5.66 4.54 14.57
CA PRO A 84 -5.80 4.00 15.93
C PRO A 84 -4.75 2.95 16.36
N GLU A 85 -4.18 2.22 15.39
CA GLU A 85 -3.24 1.12 15.60
C GLU A 85 -1.84 1.44 15.02
N PRO A 86 -0.76 0.85 15.57
CA PRO A 86 0.56 0.92 14.94
C PRO A 86 0.53 0.42 13.48
N CYS A 87 1.12 1.18 12.57
CA CYS A 87 1.08 0.88 11.14
C CYS A 87 2.34 1.34 10.40
N ILE A 88 2.54 0.81 9.20
CA ILE A 88 3.45 1.41 8.23
C ILE A 88 2.70 2.53 7.52
N PHE A 89 3.11 3.77 7.74
CA PHE A 89 2.56 4.93 7.06
C PHE A 89 3.30 5.19 5.75
N LEU A 90 2.56 5.38 4.67
CA LEU A 90 3.05 5.80 3.36
C LEU A 90 2.34 7.07 2.92
N MET A 91 3.10 8.10 2.54
CA MET A 91 2.56 9.25 1.82
C MET A 91 3.03 9.20 0.37
N THR A 92 2.10 9.33 -0.57
CA THR A 92 2.41 9.26 -2.00
C THR A 92 2.12 10.58 -2.73
N ASP A 93 2.95 10.88 -3.72
CA ASP A 93 2.80 12.00 -4.64
C ASP A 93 2.71 11.43 -6.07
N GLY A 94 1.49 11.35 -6.59
CA GLY A 94 1.23 10.78 -7.90
C GLY A 94 -0.12 10.09 -8.07
N LYS A 95 -0.40 9.67 -9.31
CA LYS A 95 -1.49 8.74 -9.61
C LYS A 95 -1.03 7.33 -9.24
N ILE A 96 -1.45 6.87 -8.05
CA ILE A 96 -1.63 5.43 -7.79
C ILE A 96 -2.83 4.95 -8.59
#